data_AF-A0A3C1KHD3-F1
#
_entry.id   AF-A0A3C1KHD3-F1
#
_cell.length_a   1.000
_cell.length_b   1.000
_cell.length_c   1.000
_cell.angle_alpha   90.00
_cell.angle_beta   90.00
_cell.angle_gamma   90.00
#
_symmetry.space_group_name_H-M   'P 1'
#
loop_
_entity.id
_entity.type
_entity.pdbx_description
1 polymer ?
#
loop_
_entity_poly.entity_id
_entity_poly.type
_entity_poly.pdbx_seq_one_letter_code
_entity_poly.pdbx_strand_id
1 'polypeptide(L)'
;ISYTEFSYQILQGLDYLELFRSYDCVLQTGGSDQWGNLTSGTDLIHRVEGVSAHAIGTPLITNSDGTKFGKSEGNAIWLDAAMCSPYRMYQFWLNTLDADVIDRLKIFTFLTKAEIDDYARQVADEPFRR
;
A
#
# COMPACT_ATOMS: atom_id res chain seq x y z
N ILE A 1 -7.53 24.44 -4.94
CA ILE A 1 -7.79 23.75 -3.66
C ILE A 1 -8.84 24.53 -2.91
N SER A 2 -9.93 23.89 -2.51
CA SER A 2 -10.96 24.48 -1.67
C SER A 2 -10.51 24.51 -0.20
N TYR A 3 -11.20 25.30 0.64
CA TYR A 3 -10.94 25.30 2.08
C TYR A 3 -11.14 23.91 2.70
N THR A 4 -12.15 23.17 2.23
CA THR A 4 -12.44 21.80 2.65
C THR A 4 -11.30 20.84 2.33
N GLU A 5 -10.69 20.96 1.15
CA GLU A 5 -9.55 20.11 0.77
C GLU A 5 -8.29 20.51 1.55
N PHE A 6 -8.10 21.80 1.82
CA PHE A 6 -6.98 22.29 2.60
C PHE A 6 -7.04 21.84 4.07
N SER A 7 -8.24 21.80 4.67
CA SER A 7 -8.41 21.38 6.07
C SER A 7 -8.21 19.88 6.31
N TYR A 8 -8.14 19.07 5.25
CA TYR A 8 -7.94 17.61 5.36
C TYR A 8 -6.68 17.24 6.13
N GLN A 9 -5.56 17.94 5.88
CA GLN A 9 -4.28 17.64 6.54
C GLN A 9 -4.33 17.89 8.06
N ILE A 10 -5.16 18.85 8.48
CA ILE A 10 -5.37 19.18 9.90
C ILE A 10 -6.17 18.06 10.56
N LEU A 11 -7.24 17.59 9.92
CA LEU A 11 -8.07 16.51 10.45
C LEU A 11 -7.26 15.22 10.62
N GLN A 12 -6.50 14.81 9.59
CA GLN A 12 -5.66 13.61 9.69
C GLN A 12 -4.56 13.75 10.75
N GLY A 13 -3.99 14.94 10.93
CA GLY A 13 -3.03 15.20 12.00
C GLY A 13 -3.64 15.07 13.39
N LEU A 14 -4.86 15.58 13.58
CA LEU A 14 -5.62 15.43 14.83
C LEU A 14 -5.96 13.98 15.12
N ASP A 15 -6.32 13.19 14.11
CA ASP A 15 -6.54 11.74 14.26
C ASP A 15 -5.28 11.05 14.80
N TYR A 16 -4.10 11.39 14.29
CA TYR A 16 -2.85 10.78 14.77
C TYR A 16 -2.54 11.19 16.21
N LEU A 17 -2.72 12.47 16.57
CA LEU A 17 -2.56 12.94 17.95
C LEU A 17 -3.52 12.22 18.91
N GLU A 18 -4.78 12.04 18.51
CA GLU A 18 -5.77 11.35 19.33
C GLU A 18 -5.42 9.87 19.53
N LEU A 19 -5.00 9.18 18.46
CA LEU A 19 -4.54 7.80 18.54
C LEU A 19 -3.28 7.65 19.39
N PHE A 20 -2.37 8.64 19.34
CA PHE A 20 -1.20 8.68 20.21
C PHE A 20 -1.62 8.78 21.69
N ARG A 21 -2.51 9.72 22.04
CA ARG A 21 -2.99 9.92 23.43
C ARG A 21 -3.77 8.72 23.96
N SER A 22 -4.62 8.15 23.12
CA SER A 22 -5.55 7.08 23.53
C SER A 22 -4.89 5.70 23.54
N TYR A 23 -3.90 5.45 22.68
CA TYR A 23 -3.36 4.11 22.44
C TYR A 23 -1.83 4.02 22.37
N ASP A 24 -1.10 5.11 22.62
CA ASP A 24 0.35 5.18 22.41
C ASP A 24 0.75 4.80 20.98
N CYS A 25 -0.06 5.21 20.00
CA CYS A 25 0.23 5.00 18.60
C CYS A 25 1.43 5.86 18.19
N VAL A 26 2.61 5.24 18.05
CA VAL A 26 3.88 5.92 17.72
C VAL A 26 4.29 5.80 16.25
N LEU A 27 3.50 5.10 15.41
CA LEU A 27 3.78 4.94 13.99
C LEU A 27 2.50 5.08 13.15
N GLN A 28 2.51 5.99 12.19
CA GLN A 28 1.51 6.09 11.13
C GLN A 28 2.11 5.61 9.81
N THR A 29 1.34 4.82 9.05
CA THR A 29 1.73 4.37 7.72
C THR A 29 0.68 4.77 6.68
N GLY A 30 1.12 5.03 5.46
CA GLY A 30 0.25 5.34 4.34
C GLY A 30 0.99 5.26 3.00
N GLY A 31 0.26 5.42 1.90
CA GLY A 31 0.88 5.53 0.58
C GLY A 31 1.84 6.74 0.49
N SER A 32 2.88 6.63 -0.33
CA SER A 32 3.87 7.71 -0.50
C SER A 32 3.26 9.03 -1.00
N ASP A 33 2.10 8.98 -1.65
CA ASP A 33 1.31 10.14 -2.06
C ASP A 33 0.68 10.90 -0.88
N GLN A 34 0.58 10.28 0.30
CA GLN A 34 0.06 10.88 1.53
C GLN A 34 1.16 11.44 2.44
N TRP A 35 2.42 11.50 1.99
CA TRP A 35 3.56 11.86 2.85
C TRP A 35 3.36 13.17 3.62
N GLY A 36 2.85 14.22 2.96
CA GLY A 36 2.59 15.51 3.62
C GLY A 36 1.57 15.43 4.77
N ASN A 37 0.58 14.54 4.67
CA ASN A 37 -0.41 14.32 5.71
C ASN A 37 0.13 13.45 6.86
N LEU A 38 1.02 12.50 6.55
CA LEU A 38 1.69 11.70 7.58
C LEU A 38 2.62 12.58 8.43
N THR A 39 3.40 13.45 7.79
CA THR A 39 4.33 14.35 8.49
C THR A 39 3.61 15.45 9.28
N SER A 40 2.41 15.89 8.87
CA SER A 40 1.66 16.88 9.63
C SER A 40 1.23 16.34 11.00
N GLY A 41 0.90 15.05 11.09
CA GLY A 41 0.59 14.38 12.35
C GLY A 41 1.80 14.22 13.26
N THR A 42 2.96 13.82 12.72
CA THR A 42 4.20 13.73 13.52
C THR A 42 4.62 15.08 14.08
N ASP A 43 4.54 16.14 13.27
CA ASP A 43 4.84 17.51 13.69
C ASP A 43 3.87 18.00 14.76
N LEU A 44 2.58 17.66 14.64
CA LEU A 44 1.57 18.05 15.62
C LEU A 44 1.81 17.38 16.97
N ILE A 45 2.06 16.08 17.00
CA ILE A 45 2.39 15.35 18.24
C ILE A 45 3.61 15.98 18.91
N HIS A 46 4.66 16.27 18.13
CA HIS A 46 5.85 16.92 18.65
C HIS A 46 5.56 18.29 19.29
N ARG A 47 4.74 19.11 18.65
CA ARG A 47 4.39 20.45 19.16
C ARG A 47 3.52 20.41 20.41
N VAL A 48 2.63 19.44 20.51
CA VAL A 48 1.61 19.39 21.58
C VAL A 48 2.09 18.60 22.79
N GLU A 49 2.74 17.46 22.55
CA GLU A 49 3.14 16.51 23.60
C GLU A 49 4.64 16.57 23.90
N GLY A 50 5.44 17.22 23.05
CA GLY A 50 6.89 17.33 23.23
C GLY A 50 7.67 16.03 22.97
N VAL A 51 7.03 15.03 22.35
CA VAL A 51 7.62 13.72 22.05
C VAL A 51 7.72 13.48 20.54
N SER A 52 8.45 12.46 20.13
CA SER A 52 8.58 12.08 18.72
C SER A 52 7.68 10.91 18.38
N ALA A 53 7.04 10.98 17.22
CA ALA A 53 6.31 9.88 16.59
C ALA A 53 6.84 9.67 15.17
N HIS A 54 6.53 8.51 14.57
CA HIS A 54 7.10 8.07 13.31
C HIS A 54 6.07 8.04 12.18
N ALA A 55 6.54 8.16 10.96
CA ALA A 55 5.75 8.00 9.75
C ALA A 55 6.51 7.11 8.75
N ILE A 56 5.80 6.20 8.06
CA ILE A 56 6.36 5.38 6.99
C ILE A 56 5.48 5.41 5.74
N GLY A 57 6.07 5.81 4.62
CA GLY A 57 5.42 5.81 3.32
C GLY A 57 5.66 4.50 2.57
N THR A 58 4.60 3.83 2.14
CA THR A 58 4.68 2.67 1.24
C THR A 58 4.78 3.15 -0.21
N PRO A 59 5.73 2.65 -1.02
CA PRO A 59 5.91 3.10 -2.40
C PRO A 59 4.67 2.80 -3.26
N LEU A 60 4.46 3.64 -4.27
CA LEU A 60 3.45 3.38 -5.30
C LEU A 60 3.80 2.09 -6.05
N ILE A 61 2.82 1.20 -6.18
CA ILE A 61 2.99 -0.06 -6.90
C ILE A 61 2.78 0.17 -8.41
N THR A 62 3.81 -0.09 -9.19
CA THR A 62 3.80 0.00 -10.66
C THR A 62 4.11 -1.35 -11.28
N ASN A 63 3.54 -1.63 -12.45
CA ASN A 63 3.92 -2.76 -13.29
C ASN A 63 5.21 -2.47 -14.04
N SER A 64 5.88 -3.49 -14.55
CA SER A 64 7.12 -3.37 -15.33
C SER A 64 6.96 -2.55 -16.61
N ASP A 65 5.74 -2.45 -17.12
CA ASP A 65 5.37 -1.61 -18.27
C ASP A 65 5.14 -0.12 -17.91
N GLY A 66 5.29 0.25 -16.64
CA GLY A 66 5.09 1.61 -16.13
C GLY A 66 3.64 1.96 -15.79
N THR A 67 2.68 1.06 -16.03
CA THR A 67 1.28 1.27 -15.66
C THR A 67 1.09 1.14 -14.14
N LYS A 68 0.09 1.85 -13.59
CA LYS A 68 -0.25 1.74 -12.17
C LYS A 68 -0.91 0.39 -11.90
N PHE A 69 -0.49 -0.28 -10.83
CA PHE A 69 -1.10 -1.51 -10.37
C PHE A 69 -2.60 -1.32 -10.10
N GLY A 70 -3.41 -2.31 -10.48
CA GLY A 70 -4.87 -2.29 -10.27
C GLY A 70 -5.66 -1.41 -11.23
N LYS A 71 -5.01 -0.69 -12.16
CA LYS A 71 -5.66 -0.03 -13.30
C LYS A 71 -5.57 -0.90 -14.55
N SER A 72 -6.28 -2.03 -14.56
CA SER A 72 -6.60 -2.67 -15.84
C SER A 72 -7.46 -1.70 -16.66
N GLU A 73 -7.33 -1.68 -17.98
CA GLU A 73 -8.04 -0.77 -18.90
C GLU A 73 -9.53 -0.60 -18.52
N GLY A 74 -9.82 0.43 -17.73
CA GLY A 74 -11.17 0.84 -17.33
C GLY A 74 -11.82 0.18 -16.10
N ASN A 75 -11.24 -0.84 -15.43
CA ASN A 75 -11.88 -1.46 -14.27
C ASN A 75 -10.93 -1.73 -13.11
N ALA A 76 -11.23 -1.10 -11.97
CA ALA A 76 -10.60 -1.43 -10.68
C ALA A 76 -10.92 -2.89 -10.29
N ILE A 77 -9.96 -3.55 -9.65
CA ILE A 77 -10.17 -4.86 -9.04
C ILE A 77 -10.71 -4.64 -7.63
N TRP A 78 -12.03 -4.75 -7.50
CA TRP A 78 -12.74 -4.54 -6.24
C TRP A 78 -12.61 -5.74 -5.29
N LEU A 79 -12.60 -5.48 -3.99
CA LEU A 79 -12.66 -6.53 -2.97
C LEU A 79 -14.08 -7.06 -2.76
N ASP A 80 -15.09 -6.24 -3.06
CA ASP A 80 -16.50 -6.65 -2.98
C ASP A 80 -16.83 -7.67 -4.09
N ALA A 81 -17.31 -8.85 -3.68
CA ALA A 81 -17.66 -9.95 -4.57
C ALA A 81 -18.80 -9.62 -5.56
N ALA A 82 -19.67 -8.65 -5.23
CA ALA A 82 -20.72 -8.18 -6.12
C ALA A 82 -20.18 -7.27 -7.24
N MET A 83 -19.05 -6.59 -7.00
CA MET A 83 -18.39 -5.71 -7.97
C MET A 83 -17.29 -6.44 -8.76
N CYS A 84 -16.64 -7.43 -8.14
CA CYS A 84 -15.60 -8.27 -8.74
C CYS A 84 -15.75 -9.70 -8.20
N SER A 85 -16.19 -10.63 -9.03
CA SER A 85 -16.36 -12.01 -8.57
C SER A 85 -15.02 -12.61 -8.10
N PRO A 86 -15.03 -13.54 -7.12
CA PRO A 86 -13.82 -14.23 -6.69
C PRO A 86 -13.05 -14.88 -7.84
N TYR A 87 -13.75 -15.36 -8.86
CA TYR A 87 -13.16 -15.86 -10.10
C TYR A 87 -12.37 -14.78 -10.84
N ARG A 88 -12.95 -13.58 -11.05
CA ARG A 88 -12.28 -12.48 -11.71
C ARG A 88 -11.07 -11.98 -10.91
N MET A 89 -11.19 -11.90 -9.59
CA MET A 89 -10.07 -11.59 -8.69
C MET A 89 -8.93 -12.59 -8.86
N TYR A 90 -9.25 -13.89 -8.84
CA TYR A 90 -8.24 -14.94 -9.06
C TYR A 90 -7.59 -14.83 -10.44
N GLN A 91 -8.37 -14.63 -11.50
CA GLN A 91 -7.86 -14.44 -12.86
C GLN A 91 -6.95 -13.22 -12.99
N PHE A 92 -7.22 -12.14 -12.25
CA PHE A 92 -6.33 -10.97 -12.24
C PHE A 92 -4.92 -11.34 -11.75
N TRP A 93 -4.82 -12.09 -10.64
CA TRP A 93 -3.52 -12.54 -10.12
C TRP A 93 -2.85 -13.57 -11.02
N LEU A 94 -3.61 -14.54 -11.54
CA LEU A 94 -3.09 -15.58 -12.44
C LEU A 94 -2.50 -15.00 -13.73
N ASN A 95 -3.03 -13.87 -14.21
CA ASN A 95 -2.55 -13.20 -15.42
C ASN A 95 -1.44 -12.16 -15.15
N THR A 96 -0.86 -12.12 -13.95
CA THR A 96 0.30 -11.28 -13.64
C THR A 96 1.50 -11.70 -14.50
N LEU A 97 2.24 -10.74 -15.03
CA LEU A 97 3.44 -11.01 -15.84
C LEU A 97 4.56 -11.62 -14.98
N ASP A 98 5.35 -12.51 -15.58
CA ASP A 98 6.52 -13.12 -14.95
C ASP A 98 7.50 -12.06 -14.41
N ALA A 99 7.61 -10.92 -15.09
CA ALA A 99 8.45 -9.79 -14.69
C ALA A 99 7.97 -9.09 -13.40
N ASP A 100 6.68 -9.20 -13.07
CA ASP A 100 6.05 -8.52 -11.93
C ASP A 100 5.76 -9.47 -10.77
N VAL A 101 5.56 -10.77 -11.04
CA VAL A 101 4.97 -11.72 -10.08
C VAL A 101 5.75 -11.82 -8.77
N ILE A 102 7.08 -11.85 -8.81
CA ILE A 102 7.92 -11.95 -7.61
C ILE A 102 7.78 -10.71 -6.72
N ASP A 103 7.69 -9.52 -7.32
CA ASP A 103 7.46 -8.30 -6.55
C ASP A 103 6.02 -8.22 -6.01
N ARG A 104 5.03 -8.78 -6.72
CA ARG A 104 3.67 -8.93 -6.18
C ARG A 104 3.62 -9.89 -5.00
N LEU A 105 4.35 -11.01 -5.05
CA LEU A 105 4.43 -11.95 -3.93
C LEU A 105 4.99 -11.28 -2.67
N LYS A 106 6.06 -10.48 -2.79
CA LYS A 106 6.65 -9.73 -1.65
C LYS A 106 5.67 -8.75 -0.99
N ILE A 107 4.72 -8.19 -1.75
CA ILE A 107 3.83 -7.12 -1.28
C ILE A 107 2.50 -7.67 -0.77
N PHE A 108 1.93 -8.67 -1.47
CA PHE A 108 0.53 -9.08 -1.27
C PHE A 108 0.37 -10.46 -0.62
N THR A 109 1.45 -11.10 -0.22
CA THR A 109 1.40 -12.40 0.47
C THR A 109 2.14 -12.36 1.80
N PHE A 110 1.86 -13.37 2.64
CA PHE A 110 2.59 -13.60 3.88
C PHE A 110 3.73 -14.63 3.73
N LEU A 111 4.14 -14.91 2.48
CA LEU A 111 5.24 -15.84 2.22
C LEU A 111 6.54 -15.32 2.81
N THR A 112 7.35 -16.24 3.29
CA THR A 112 8.70 -15.94 3.77
C THR A 112 9.61 -15.60 2.61
N LYS A 113 10.72 -14.92 2.93
CA LYS A 113 11.77 -14.64 1.95
C LYS A 113 12.29 -15.92 1.27
N ALA A 114 12.43 -17.02 2.01
CA ALA A 114 12.93 -18.27 1.46
C ALA A 114 11.97 -18.88 0.43
N GLU A 115 10.66 -18.83 0.69
CA GLU A 115 9.64 -19.28 -0.27
C GLU A 115 9.63 -18.40 -1.52
N ILE A 116 9.71 -17.07 -1.36
CA ILE A 116 9.76 -16.14 -2.49
C ILE A 116 11.03 -16.36 -3.33
N ASP A 117 12.18 -16.61 -2.70
CA ASP A 117 13.42 -16.90 -3.41
C ASP A 117 13.37 -18.24 -4.18
N ASP A 118 12.65 -19.24 -3.67
CA ASP A 118 12.39 -20.49 -4.38
C ASP A 118 11.47 -20.26 -5.59
N TYR A 119 10.36 -19.52 -5.42
CA TYR A 119 9.49 -19.15 -6.53
C TYR A 119 10.21 -18.31 -7.58
N ALA A 120 11.11 -17.42 -7.19
CA ALA A 120 11.93 -16.64 -8.12
C ALA A 120 12.81 -17.53 -9.01
N ARG A 121 13.37 -18.62 -8.46
CA ARG A 121 14.09 -19.61 -9.27
C ARG A 121 13.15 -20.36 -10.20
N GLN A 122 12.00 -20.81 -9.72
CA GLN A 122 11.02 -21.52 -10.56
C GLN A 122 10.50 -20.67 -11.72
N VAL A 123 10.21 -19.38 -11.50
CA VAL A 123 9.80 -18.47 -12.57
C VAL A 123 10.90 -18.27 -13.61
N ALA A 124 12.17 -18.23 -13.19
CA ALA A 124 13.31 -18.09 -14.10
C ALA A 124 13.59 -19.37 -14.90
N ASP A 125 13.52 -20.54 -14.26
CA ASP A 125 13.91 -21.83 -14.84
C ASP A 125 12.75 -22.52 -15.59
N GLU A 126 11.51 -22.34 -15.13
CA GLU A 126 10.31 -23.04 -15.62
C GLU A 126 9.11 -22.09 -15.86
N PRO A 127 9.25 -20.96 -16.61
CA PRO A 127 8.19 -19.95 -16.77
C PRO A 127 6.89 -20.49 -17.40
N PHE A 128 6.96 -21.62 -18.10
CA PHE A 128 5.81 -22.27 -18.73
C PHE A 128 4.86 -22.94 -17.73
N ARG A 129 5.26 -23.16 -16.47
CA ARG A 129 4.44 -23.87 -15.48
C ARG A 129 3.36 -23.03 -14.82
N ARG A 130 3.45 -21.70 -14.91
CA ARG A 130 2.49 -20.68 -14.40
C ARG A 130 1.76 -21.06 -13.11
#